data_AF-A0A097AUP3-F1
#
_entry.id   AF-A0A097AUP3-F1
#
_cell.length_a   1.000
_cell.length_b   1.000
_cell.length_c   1.000
_cell.angle_alpha   90.00
_cell.angle_beta   90.00
_cell.angle_gamma   90.00
#
_symmetry.space_group_name_H-M   'P 1'
#
loop_
_entity.id
_entity.type
_entity.pdbx_description
1 polymer ?
#
loop_
_entity_poly.entity_id
_entity_poly.type
_entity_poly.pdbx_seq_one_letter_code
_entity_poly.pdbx_strand_id
1 'polypeptide(L)'
;MNWSKAKTVMIITFAILNVLLYLTIAKMNKPEPHILSGEDLHSLEEVLSQNNIILKTAIPQNTEPMPLIKVKREIFDENFVLENFIKGQKYEKYKENKYTIFKFENKTIKVDGISFYYSEKSDKFEHMSSFQKEEYIQDFINNYHFKEINVQVEKISQGKEVKIKYFQTYKDYFIDGGWIEGKIDDKSFEFSKCWFGSVAMENAKKDVIDAVYALLKLVEIKRDKKPMVIKEIKLGYYFNWSNATKGEAVPVWRITTEEGDKYYINAYTGNFEEGK
;
A
#
# COMPACT_ATOMS: atom_id res chain seq x y z
N MET A 1 58.54 20.44 -12.34
CA MET A 1 57.51 19.60 -11.69
C MET A 1 57.28 18.36 -12.54
N ASN A 2 57.50 17.15 -12.01
CA ASN A 2 57.38 15.90 -12.77
C ASN A 2 55.91 15.53 -13.01
N TRP A 3 55.29 16.20 -13.98
CA TRP A 3 53.87 16.10 -14.28
C TRP A 3 53.42 14.67 -14.66
N SER A 4 54.31 13.89 -15.28
CA SER A 4 54.09 12.46 -15.56
C SER A 4 54.00 11.60 -14.29
N LYS A 5 54.82 11.91 -13.26
CA LYS A 5 54.76 11.20 -11.96
C LYS A 5 53.48 11.54 -11.21
N ALA A 6 53.06 12.81 -11.23
CA ALA A 6 51.81 13.25 -10.59
C ALA A 6 50.57 12.57 -11.20
N LYS A 7 50.50 12.46 -12.54
CA LYS A 7 49.42 11.74 -13.23
C LYS A 7 49.37 10.26 -12.86
N THR A 8 50.52 9.61 -12.83
CA THR A 8 50.61 8.17 -12.49
C THR A 8 50.14 7.93 -11.06
N VAL A 9 50.57 8.76 -10.11
CA VAL A 9 50.10 8.69 -8.72
C VAL A 9 48.58 8.89 -8.65
N MET A 10 48.03 9.87 -9.38
CA MET A 10 46.59 10.13 -9.38
C MET A 10 45.78 8.93 -9.90
N ILE A 11 46.22 8.31 -11.00
CA ILE A 11 45.57 7.13 -11.59
C ILE A 11 45.61 5.94 -10.62
N ILE A 12 46.77 5.68 -9.99
CA ILE A 12 46.93 4.58 -9.04
C ILE A 12 46.05 4.80 -7.81
N THR A 13 46.05 6.00 -7.24
CA THR A 13 45.21 6.33 -6.08
C THR A 13 43.73 6.18 -6.41
N PHE A 14 43.29 6.61 -7.59
CA PHE A 14 41.90 6.45 -8.03
C PHE A 14 41.54 4.99 -8.26
N ALA A 15 42.44 4.18 -8.81
CA ALA A 15 42.23 2.74 -8.97
C ALA A 15 42.11 2.03 -7.62
N ILE A 16 42.99 2.34 -6.66
CA ILE A 16 42.92 1.79 -5.30
C ILE A 16 41.61 2.20 -4.63
N LEU A 17 41.22 3.47 -4.73
CA LEU A 17 39.96 3.95 -4.17
C LEU A 17 38.76 3.21 -4.76
N ASN A 18 38.71 3.04 -6.09
CA ASN A 18 37.62 2.31 -6.76
C ASN A 18 37.58 0.82 -6.36
N VAL A 19 38.75 0.18 -6.22
CA VAL A 19 38.83 -1.22 -5.73
C VAL A 19 38.34 -1.31 -4.30
N LEU A 20 38.75 -0.38 -3.44
CA LEU A 20 38.32 -0.33 -2.04
C LEU A 20 36.80 -0.11 -1.96
N LEU A 21 36.26 0.80 -2.77
CA LEU A 21 34.83 1.05 -2.91
C LEU A 21 34.08 -0.21 -3.37
N TYR A 22 34.60 -0.90 -4.39
CA TYR A 22 34.05 -2.15 -4.89
C TYR A 22 34.03 -3.24 -3.80
N LEU A 23 35.12 -3.39 -3.05
CA LEU A 23 35.21 -4.36 -1.94
C LEU A 23 34.26 -4.02 -0.79
N THR A 24 34.08 -2.73 -0.46
CA THR A 24 33.12 -2.30 0.56
C THR A 24 31.68 -2.59 0.14
N ILE A 25 31.32 -2.26 -1.11
CA ILE A 25 29.98 -2.51 -1.65
C ILE A 25 29.73 -4.02 -1.76
N ALA A 26 30.71 -4.80 -2.21
CA ALA A 26 30.60 -6.26 -2.31
C ALA A 26 30.45 -6.97 -0.96
N LYS A 27 30.97 -6.38 0.13
CA LYS A 27 30.72 -6.86 1.50
C LYS A 27 29.38 -6.41 2.06
N MET A 28 28.92 -5.20 1.74
CA MET A 28 27.62 -4.69 2.19
C MET A 28 26.42 -5.33 1.45
N ASN A 29 26.61 -5.76 0.20
CA ASN A 29 25.57 -6.38 -0.64
C ASN A 29 25.49 -7.90 -0.52
N LYS A 30 26.00 -8.50 0.57
CA LYS A 30 25.66 -9.87 0.93
C LYS A 30 24.68 -9.81 2.09
N PRO A 31 23.38 -9.99 1.85
CA PRO A 31 22.45 -10.28 2.92
C PRO A 31 22.75 -11.73 3.31
N GLU A 32 23.57 -11.88 4.34
CA GLU A 32 23.47 -13.12 5.09
C GLU A 32 22.09 -13.12 5.74
N PRO A 33 21.29 -14.19 5.61
CA PRO A 33 20.07 -14.30 6.39
C PRO A 33 20.46 -14.22 7.86
N HIS A 34 20.20 -13.07 8.46
CA HIS A 34 20.45 -12.84 9.88
C HIS A 34 19.35 -13.60 10.62
N ILE A 35 19.63 -14.86 10.92
CA ILE A 35 18.87 -15.58 11.94
C ILE A 35 19.18 -14.84 13.23
N LEU A 36 18.22 -14.07 13.72
CA LEU A 36 18.39 -13.31 14.95
C LEU A 36 18.73 -14.28 16.07
N SER A 37 19.84 -14.02 16.75
CA SER A 37 20.15 -14.73 17.98
C SER A 37 19.16 -14.31 19.07
N GLY A 38 19.06 -15.09 20.15
CA GLY A 38 18.23 -14.71 21.30
C GLY A 38 18.66 -13.37 21.93
N GLU A 39 19.94 -13.02 21.82
CA GLU A 39 20.50 -11.75 22.32
C GLU A 39 20.08 -10.56 21.45
N ASP A 40 20.00 -10.74 20.13
CA ASP A 40 19.54 -9.70 19.19
C ASP A 40 18.06 -9.38 19.42
N LEU A 41 17.24 -10.41 19.66
CA LEU A 41 15.82 -10.25 19.97
C LEU A 41 15.60 -9.51 21.29
N HIS A 42 16.35 -9.87 22.34
CA HIS A 42 16.27 -9.16 23.63
C HIS A 42 16.65 -7.69 23.48
N SER A 43 17.73 -7.40 22.75
CA SER A 43 18.19 -6.03 22.51
C SER A 43 17.16 -5.21 21.74
N LEU A 44 16.49 -5.82 20.75
CA LEU A 44 15.40 -5.18 20.02
C LEU A 44 14.19 -4.90 20.92
N GLU A 45 13.76 -5.87 21.71
CA GLU A 45 12.64 -5.70 22.66
C GLU A 45 12.91 -4.57 23.66
N GLU A 46 14.15 -4.45 24.14
CA GLU A 46 14.57 -3.35 25.00
C GLU A 46 14.44 -1.99 24.29
N VAL A 47 14.98 -1.86 23.07
CA VAL A 47 14.89 -0.62 22.28
C VAL A 47 13.43 -0.25 22.00
N LEU A 48 12.59 -1.20 21.61
CA LEU A 48 11.16 -0.97 21.36
C LEU A 48 10.45 -0.50 22.65
N SER A 49 10.70 -1.18 23.77
CA SER A 49 10.09 -0.86 25.06
C SER A 49 10.49 0.53 25.56
N GLN A 50 11.77 0.90 25.44
CA GLN A 50 12.28 2.24 25.79
C GLN A 50 11.60 3.35 24.97
N ASN A 51 11.12 3.04 23.77
CA ASN A 51 10.44 3.96 22.87
C ASN A 51 8.90 3.88 22.93
N ASN A 52 8.37 3.21 23.96
CA ASN A 52 6.94 2.94 24.17
C ASN A 52 6.30 2.22 22.96
N ILE A 53 7.00 1.26 22.37
CA ILE A 53 6.49 0.40 21.30
C ILE A 53 6.29 -1.01 21.86
N ILE A 54 5.07 -1.52 21.75
CA ILE A 54 4.67 -2.84 22.21
C ILE A 54 4.42 -3.72 20.98
N LEU A 55 5.11 -4.86 20.90
CA LEU A 55 4.96 -5.79 19.80
C LEU A 55 3.98 -6.92 20.16
N LYS A 56 2.83 -7.01 19.48
CA LYS A 56 1.83 -8.09 19.64
C LYS A 56 1.84 -9.10 18.49
N THR A 57 2.90 -9.13 17.69
CA THR A 57 3.01 -9.97 16.50
C THR A 57 4.42 -10.54 16.37
N ALA A 58 4.57 -11.64 15.65
CA ALA A 58 5.89 -12.23 15.41
C ALA A 58 6.67 -11.42 14.38
N ILE A 59 7.99 -11.35 14.54
CA ILE A 59 8.89 -10.70 13.58
C ILE A 59 9.24 -11.69 12.46
N PRO A 60 8.94 -11.38 11.19
CA PRO A 60 9.35 -12.21 10.07
C PRO A 60 10.88 -12.35 10.00
N GLN A 61 11.39 -13.58 9.98
CA GLN A 61 12.83 -13.88 10.07
C GLN A 61 13.51 -14.09 8.71
N ASN A 62 12.76 -14.49 7.68
CA ASN A 62 13.32 -14.82 6.37
C ASN A 62 12.81 -13.83 5.33
N THR A 63 13.73 -13.22 4.59
CA THR A 63 13.43 -12.39 3.43
C THR A 63 14.04 -13.00 2.17
N GLU A 64 13.23 -13.08 1.13
CA GLU A 64 13.75 -13.36 -0.21
C GLU A 64 14.02 -12.05 -0.96
N PRO A 65 15.00 -12.04 -1.89
CA PRO A 65 15.20 -10.90 -2.76
C PRO A 65 13.92 -10.58 -3.55
N MET A 66 13.52 -9.31 -3.55
CA MET A 66 12.29 -8.84 -4.19
C MET A 66 12.60 -8.08 -5.48
N PRO A 67 11.77 -8.22 -6.53
CA PRO A 67 11.79 -7.33 -7.68
C PRO A 67 10.89 -6.12 -7.45
N LEU A 68 11.10 -5.05 -8.23
CA LEU A 68 10.05 -4.03 -8.42
C LEU A 68 8.84 -4.63 -9.14
N ILE A 69 7.67 -4.04 -8.96
CA ILE A 69 6.49 -4.38 -9.79
C ILE A 69 6.04 -3.17 -10.59
N LYS A 70 5.73 -3.39 -11.86
CA LYS A 70 5.05 -2.43 -12.71
C LYS A 70 3.56 -2.57 -12.50
N VAL A 71 2.93 -1.45 -12.18
CA VAL A 71 1.49 -1.36 -11.95
C VAL A 71 0.85 -0.41 -12.95
N LYS A 72 -0.36 -0.75 -13.39
CA LYS A 72 -1.22 0.14 -14.19
C LYS A 72 -2.61 0.15 -13.57
N ARG A 73 -3.12 1.35 -13.31
CA ARG A 73 -4.46 1.57 -12.76
C ARG A 73 -5.53 1.30 -13.80
N GLU A 74 -6.67 0.83 -13.31
CA GLU A 74 -7.92 0.89 -14.07
C GLU A 74 -8.31 2.35 -14.32
N ILE A 75 -9.01 2.58 -15.42
CA ILE A 75 -9.46 3.91 -15.80
C ILE A 75 -10.98 3.97 -15.64
N PHE A 76 -11.44 4.95 -14.87
CA PHE A 76 -12.85 5.28 -14.69
C PHE A 76 -13.09 6.64 -15.31
N ASP A 77 -13.49 6.65 -16.58
CA ASP A 77 -13.79 7.86 -17.32
C ASP A 77 -15.30 8.08 -17.46
N GLU A 78 -15.67 9.13 -18.18
CA GLU A 78 -17.07 9.43 -18.46
C GLU A 78 -17.77 8.33 -19.25
N ASN A 79 -17.10 7.73 -20.23
CA ASN A 79 -17.68 6.67 -21.04
C ASN A 79 -18.04 5.46 -20.18
N PHE A 80 -17.14 5.06 -19.28
CA PHE A 80 -17.41 4.02 -18.29
C PHE A 80 -18.69 4.31 -17.49
N VAL A 81 -18.88 5.54 -17.00
CA VAL A 81 -20.06 5.90 -16.22
C VAL A 81 -21.33 5.88 -17.08
N LEU A 82 -21.29 6.48 -18.26
CA LEU A 82 -22.46 6.57 -19.15
C LEU A 82 -22.91 5.18 -19.63
N GLU A 83 -21.95 4.33 -20.00
CA GLU A 83 -22.22 2.98 -20.49
C GLU A 83 -22.70 2.03 -19.40
N ASN A 84 -22.25 2.17 -18.15
CA ASN A 84 -22.59 1.21 -17.10
C ASN A 84 -23.72 1.67 -16.17
N PHE A 85 -23.92 2.99 -15.99
CA PHE A 85 -24.86 3.51 -14.98
C PHE A 85 -25.98 4.40 -15.55
N ILE A 86 -25.74 5.16 -16.61
CA ILE A 86 -26.65 6.22 -17.11
C ILE A 86 -27.35 5.81 -18.42
N LYS A 87 -27.69 4.53 -18.61
CA LYS A 87 -28.34 4.02 -19.82
C LYS A 87 -29.75 4.62 -20.01
N GLY A 88 -29.86 5.76 -20.67
CA GLY A 88 -31.13 6.43 -21.00
C GLY A 88 -31.79 7.21 -19.86
N GLN A 89 -31.09 7.40 -18.74
CA GLN A 89 -31.60 8.16 -17.59
C GLN A 89 -31.25 9.65 -17.73
N LYS A 90 -32.10 10.53 -17.20
CA LYS A 90 -31.76 11.95 -17.06
C LYS A 90 -30.74 12.11 -15.95
N TYR A 91 -29.72 12.92 -16.20
CA TYR A 91 -28.65 13.18 -15.25
C TYR A 91 -28.16 14.62 -15.36
N GLU A 92 -27.59 15.12 -14.27
CA GLU A 92 -26.78 16.33 -14.23
C GLU A 92 -25.31 15.94 -14.23
N LYS A 93 -24.50 16.68 -15.00
CA LYS A 93 -23.05 16.50 -15.05
C LYS A 93 -22.36 17.84 -14.85
N TYR A 94 -21.37 17.85 -13.95
CA TYR A 94 -20.52 19.01 -13.73
C TYR A 94 -19.13 18.56 -13.24
N LYS A 95 -18.17 19.48 -13.29
CA LYS A 95 -16.82 19.27 -12.74
C LYS A 95 -16.67 19.99 -11.41
N GLU A 96 -16.02 19.33 -10.46
CA GLU A 96 -15.67 19.89 -9.15
C GLU A 96 -14.24 19.47 -8.81
N ASN A 97 -13.32 20.43 -8.74
CA ASN A 97 -11.88 20.17 -8.60
C ASN A 97 -11.36 19.18 -9.67
N LYS A 98 -10.80 18.04 -9.24
CA LYS A 98 -10.34 16.97 -10.13
C LYS A 98 -11.42 15.98 -10.56
N TYR A 99 -12.64 16.09 -10.02
CA TYR A 99 -13.71 15.12 -10.22
C TYR A 99 -14.66 15.55 -11.34
N THR A 100 -15.08 14.58 -12.14
CA THR A 100 -16.31 14.67 -12.94
C THR A 100 -17.42 13.99 -12.17
N ILE A 101 -18.53 14.69 -11.95
CA ILE A 101 -19.64 14.27 -11.11
C ILE A 101 -20.89 14.09 -11.97
N PHE A 102 -21.58 12.97 -11.75
CA PHE A 102 -22.86 12.63 -12.35
C PHE A 102 -23.89 12.46 -11.24
N LYS A 103 -24.99 13.21 -11.31
CA LYS A 103 -26.13 13.08 -10.39
C LYS A 103 -27.37 12.64 -11.14
N PHE A 104 -28.05 11.64 -10.62
CA PHE A 104 -29.26 11.08 -11.21
C PHE A 104 -30.11 10.46 -10.11
N GLU A 105 -31.39 10.82 -10.06
CA GLU A 105 -32.29 10.40 -8.98
C GLU A 105 -31.69 10.69 -7.58
N ASN A 106 -31.55 9.65 -6.75
CA ASN A 106 -30.95 9.66 -5.42
C ASN A 106 -29.48 9.20 -5.41
N LYS A 107 -28.85 9.12 -6.58
CA LYS A 107 -27.51 8.56 -6.79
C LYS A 107 -26.53 9.64 -7.24
N THR A 108 -25.27 9.46 -6.86
CA THR A 108 -24.16 10.32 -7.29
C THR A 108 -22.95 9.45 -7.61
N ILE A 109 -22.37 9.66 -8.78
CA ILE A 109 -21.09 9.07 -9.18
C ILE A 109 -20.05 10.18 -9.30
N LYS A 110 -18.85 9.93 -8.78
CA LYS A 110 -17.68 10.81 -8.94
C LYS A 110 -16.52 9.99 -9.49
N VAL A 111 -15.83 10.52 -10.48
CA VAL A 111 -14.62 9.90 -11.06
C VAL A 111 -13.52 10.94 -11.24
N ASP A 112 -12.27 10.56 -10.99
CA ASP A 112 -11.07 11.39 -11.25
C ASP A 112 -10.12 10.76 -12.29
N GLY A 113 -10.61 9.76 -13.03
CA GLY A 113 -9.84 9.01 -14.02
C GLY A 113 -9.25 7.71 -13.49
N ILE A 114 -8.87 7.63 -12.20
CA ILE A 114 -8.29 6.40 -11.61
C ILE A 114 -9.07 5.86 -10.41
N SER A 115 -9.95 6.68 -9.84
CA SER A 115 -10.81 6.32 -8.72
C SER A 115 -12.27 6.49 -9.11
N PHE A 116 -13.09 5.53 -8.70
CA PHE A 116 -14.53 5.53 -8.84
C PHE A 116 -15.18 5.66 -7.47
N TYR A 117 -16.19 6.52 -7.37
CA TYR A 117 -17.01 6.68 -6.18
C TYR A 117 -18.48 6.67 -6.58
N TYR A 118 -19.29 5.92 -5.85
CA TYR A 118 -20.74 5.85 -5.98
C TYR A 118 -21.38 6.09 -4.61
N SER A 119 -22.46 6.85 -4.58
CA SER A 119 -23.28 7.06 -3.39
C SER A 119 -24.74 6.99 -3.77
N GLU A 120 -25.55 6.31 -2.98
CA GLU A 120 -26.99 6.24 -3.09
C GLU A 120 -27.61 6.55 -1.73
N LYS A 121 -28.51 7.54 -1.67
CA LYS A 121 -29.24 7.89 -0.45
C LYS A 121 -30.65 7.35 -0.50
N SER A 122 -31.06 6.59 0.51
CA SER A 122 -32.40 6.02 0.55
C SER A 122 -32.75 5.52 1.95
N ASP A 123 -33.98 5.77 2.38
CA ASP A 123 -34.51 5.25 3.65
C ASP A 123 -34.66 3.72 3.64
N LYS A 124 -34.56 3.07 2.45
CA LYS A 124 -34.61 1.61 2.33
C LYS A 124 -33.53 0.91 3.17
N PHE A 125 -32.40 1.58 3.43
CA PHE A 125 -31.28 1.01 4.18
C PHE A 125 -31.53 0.92 5.68
N GLU A 126 -32.43 1.74 6.24
CA GLU A 126 -32.78 1.75 7.67
C GLU A 126 -33.44 0.42 8.10
N HIS A 127 -34.20 -0.17 7.18
CA HIS A 127 -34.96 -1.40 7.38
C HIS A 127 -34.18 -2.67 7.01
N MET A 128 -32.96 -2.54 6.47
CA MET A 128 -32.13 -3.69 6.13
C MET A 128 -31.38 -4.23 7.35
N SER A 129 -31.40 -5.56 7.51
CA SER A 129 -30.50 -6.27 8.41
C SER A 129 -29.04 -6.20 7.93
N SER A 130 -28.07 -6.46 8.81
CA SER A 130 -26.66 -6.51 8.44
C SER A 130 -26.38 -7.51 7.30
N PHE A 131 -27.06 -8.66 7.31
CA PHE A 131 -26.95 -9.66 6.24
C PHE A 131 -27.42 -9.11 4.89
N GLN A 132 -28.58 -8.45 4.84
CA GLN A 132 -29.08 -7.83 3.61
C GLN A 132 -28.17 -6.70 3.11
N LYS A 133 -27.55 -5.94 4.02
CA LYS A 133 -26.56 -4.91 3.65
C LYS A 133 -25.29 -5.56 3.05
N GLU A 134 -24.81 -6.66 3.61
CA GLU A 134 -23.68 -7.41 3.05
C GLU A 134 -23.99 -7.96 1.65
N GLU A 135 -25.18 -8.56 1.48
CA GLU A 135 -25.67 -9.07 0.19
C GLU A 135 -25.76 -7.94 -0.84
N TYR A 136 -26.33 -6.79 -0.48
CA TYR A 136 -26.42 -5.62 -1.35
C TYR A 136 -25.05 -5.15 -1.86
N ILE A 137 -24.03 -5.10 -0.97
CA ILE A 137 -22.67 -4.73 -1.36
C ILE A 137 -22.09 -5.74 -2.36
N GLN A 138 -22.27 -7.04 -2.10
CA GLN A 138 -21.77 -8.09 -2.97
C GLN A 138 -22.46 -8.10 -4.33
N ASP A 139 -23.77 -7.94 -4.35
CA ASP A 139 -24.56 -7.82 -5.58
C ASP A 139 -24.13 -6.62 -6.40
N PHE A 140 -23.91 -5.47 -5.77
CA PHE A 140 -23.38 -4.30 -6.46
C PHE A 140 -22.02 -4.59 -7.12
N ILE A 141 -21.11 -5.24 -6.39
CA ILE A 141 -19.79 -5.62 -6.93
C ILE A 141 -19.93 -6.57 -8.12
N ASN A 142 -20.83 -7.56 -8.04
CA ASN A 142 -21.03 -8.55 -9.09
C ASN A 142 -21.72 -7.94 -10.33
N ASN A 143 -22.78 -7.16 -10.13
CA ASN A 143 -23.60 -6.59 -11.20
C ASN A 143 -22.84 -5.58 -12.06
N TYR A 144 -21.88 -4.86 -11.47
CA TYR A 144 -21.03 -3.91 -12.18
C TYR A 144 -19.64 -4.48 -12.53
N HIS A 145 -19.46 -5.80 -12.42
CA HIS A 145 -18.21 -6.50 -12.75
C HIS A 145 -16.98 -5.94 -12.03
N PHE A 146 -17.15 -5.44 -10.80
CA PHE A 146 -16.05 -4.97 -9.96
C PHE A 146 -15.37 -6.07 -9.15
N LYS A 147 -15.78 -7.33 -9.33
CA LYS A 147 -15.19 -8.46 -8.62
C LYS A 147 -13.75 -8.68 -9.07
N GLU A 148 -12.85 -8.71 -8.10
CA GLU A 148 -11.42 -8.91 -8.33
C GLU A 148 -10.94 -10.24 -7.75
N ILE A 149 -9.83 -10.73 -8.30
CA ILE A 149 -9.09 -11.89 -7.80
C ILE A 149 -7.88 -11.45 -6.99
N ASN A 150 -7.32 -12.36 -6.18
CA ASN A 150 -6.16 -12.07 -5.32
C ASN A 150 -6.44 -10.87 -4.41
N VAL A 151 -7.38 -11.06 -3.50
CA VAL A 151 -7.83 -10.00 -2.58
C VAL A 151 -7.80 -10.51 -1.15
N GLN A 152 -7.38 -9.66 -0.23
CA GLN A 152 -7.63 -9.85 1.19
C GLN A 152 -8.91 -9.10 1.56
N VAL A 153 -9.86 -9.77 2.22
CA VAL A 153 -11.15 -9.19 2.59
C VAL A 153 -11.18 -8.88 4.08
N GLU A 154 -11.64 -7.68 4.43
CA GLU A 154 -11.94 -7.27 5.79
C GLU A 154 -13.42 -6.87 5.86
N LYS A 155 -14.15 -7.49 6.79
CA LYS A 155 -15.55 -7.18 7.07
C LYS A 155 -15.66 -6.54 8.44
N ILE A 156 -16.34 -5.40 8.51
CA ILE A 156 -16.56 -4.65 9.74
C ILE A 156 -18.04 -4.39 9.87
N SER A 157 -18.61 -4.83 10.99
CA SER A 157 -20.02 -4.60 11.33
C SER A 157 -20.07 -3.94 12.70
N GLN A 158 -20.50 -2.67 12.74
CA GLN A 158 -20.64 -1.88 13.97
C GLN A 158 -22.07 -1.37 14.07
N GLY A 159 -22.84 -1.93 15.00
CA GLY A 159 -24.28 -1.64 15.11
C GLY A 159 -25.01 -2.03 13.81
N LYS A 160 -25.67 -1.06 13.17
CA LYS A 160 -26.32 -1.23 11.86
C LYS A 160 -25.44 -0.87 10.66
N GLU A 161 -24.23 -0.35 10.89
CA GLU A 161 -23.28 -0.06 9.80
C GLU A 161 -22.57 -1.34 9.38
N VAL A 162 -22.55 -1.59 8.07
CA VAL A 162 -21.80 -2.69 7.45
C VAL A 162 -20.79 -2.12 6.48
N LYS A 163 -19.54 -2.57 6.59
CA LYS A 163 -18.45 -2.20 5.69
C LYS A 163 -17.68 -3.43 5.25
N ILE A 164 -17.43 -3.52 3.95
CA ILE A 164 -16.60 -4.58 3.35
C ILE A 164 -15.48 -3.91 2.57
N LYS A 165 -14.25 -4.24 2.92
CA LYS A 165 -13.03 -3.77 2.25
C LYS A 165 -12.32 -4.93 1.57
N TYR A 166 -11.86 -4.71 0.36
CA TYR A 166 -11.00 -5.62 -0.38
C TYR A 166 -9.67 -4.90 -0.61
N PHE A 167 -8.58 -5.52 -0.20
CA PHE A 167 -7.23 -5.04 -0.42
C PHE A 167 -6.56 -5.90 -1.49
N GLN A 168 -5.89 -5.25 -2.43
CA GLN A 168 -5.23 -5.94 -3.52
C GLN A 168 -4.03 -6.75 -3.03
N THR A 169 -3.92 -8.00 -3.49
CA THR A 169 -2.74 -8.84 -3.31
C THR A 169 -2.22 -9.30 -4.67
N TYR A 170 -0.95 -9.69 -4.71
CA TYR A 170 -0.33 -10.26 -5.88
C TYR A 170 0.66 -11.34 -5.45
N LYS A 171 0.37 -12.59 -5.83
CA LYS A 171 0.97 -13.78 -5.22
C LYS A 171 0.74 -13.72 -3.70
N ASP A 172 1.78 -13.85 -2.90
CA ASP A 172 1.71 -13.85 -1.44
C ASP A 172 1.90 -12.45 -0.82
N TYR A 173 2.02 -11.41 -1.65
CA TYR A 173 2.34 -10.05 -1.21
C TYR A 173 1.11 -9.14 -1.28
N PHE A 174 0.93 -8.26 -0.29
CA PHE A 174 -0.03 -7.16 -0.41
C PHE A 174 0.47 -6.13 -1.42
N ILE A 175 -0.45 -5.38 -2.03
CA ILE A 175 -0.16 -4.17 -2.79
C ILE A 175 -1.00 -3.03 -2.21
N ASP A 176 -0.38 -2.12 -1.47
CA ASP A 176 -1.06 -0.93 -0.97
C ASP A 176 -1.13 0.14 -2.07
N GLY A 177 -2.33 0.71 -2.24
CA GLY A 177 -2.69 1.61 -3.34
C GLY A 177 -3.82 1.07 -4.23
N GLY A 178 -4.26 -0.18 -4.02
CA GLY A 178 -5.45 -0.79 -4.64
C GLY A 178 -6.47 -1.24 -3.58
N TRP A 179 -7.71 -0.74 -3.69
CA TRP A 179 -8.80 -1.06 -2.77
C TRP A 179 -10.17 -1.08 -3.46
N ILE A 180 -11.08 -1.83 -2.84
CA ILE A 180 -12.53 -1.73 -3.05
C ILE A 180 -13.16 -1.58 -1.66
N GLU A 181 -14.05 -0.61 -1.48
CA GLU A 181 -14.79 -0.44 -0.23
C GLU A 181 -16.27 -0.25 -0.54
N GLY A 182 -17.12 -1.08 0.06
CA GLY A 182 -18.56 -0.88 0.13
C GLY A 182 -18.96 -0.63 1.58
N LYS A 183 -19.80 0.37 1.81
CA LYS A 183 -20.26 0.78 3.13
C LYS A 183 -21.75 1.10 3.08
N ILE A 184 -22.55 0.53 3.99
CA ILE A 184 -23.96 0.86 4.14
C ILE A 184 -24.24 1.24 5.59
N ASP A 185 -24.77 2.45 5.80
CA ASP A 185 -25.37 2.88 7.06
C ASP A 185 -26.91 2.86 6.94
N ASP A 186 -27.64 3.59 7.78
CA ASP A 186 -29.12 3.59 7.74
C ASP A 186 -29.69 4.52 6.65
N LYS A 187 -28.87 5.40 6.06
CA LYS A 187 -29.32 6.44 5.14
C LYS A 187 -28.72 6.30 3.75
N SER A 188 -27.59 5.61 3.63
CA SER A 188 -26.82 5.60 2.41
C SER A 188 -26.02 4.34 2.20
N PHE A 189 -25.84 4.02 0.92
CA PHE A 189 -24.82 3.12 0.43
C PHE A 189 -23.73 3.95 -0.25
N GLU A 190 -22.49 3.72 0.14
CA GLU A 190 -21.30 4.29 -0.45
C GLU A 190 -20.42 3.17 -0.99
N PHE A 191 -19.90 3.34 -2.20
CA PHE A 191 -18.97 2.44 -2.81
C PHE A 191 -17.80 3.21 -3.41
N SER A 192 -16.59 2.70 -3.24
CA SER A 192 -15.42 3.24 -3.92
C SER A 192 -14.49 2.14 -4.40
N LYS A 193 -13.85 2.38 -5.55
CA LYS A 193 -12.85 1.50 -6.13
C LYS A 193 -11.69 2.31 -6.67
N CYS A 194 -10.47 1.86 -6.39
CA CYS A 194 -9.27 2.25 -7.11
C CYS A 194 -8.39 1.01 -7.19
N TRP A 195 -8.04 0.55 -8.40
CA TRP A 195 -7.45 -0.78 -8.56
C TRP A 195 -6.33 -0.78 -9.59
N PHE A 196 -5.34 -1.67 -9.40
CA PHE A 196 -4.33 -1.94 -10.42
C PHE A 196 -4.83 -3.07 -11.34
N GLY A 197 -5.36 -2.70 -12.50
CA GLY A 197 -5.83 -3.66 -13.51
C GLY A 197 -4.71 -4.45 -14.20
N SER A 198 -3.44 -4.04 -14.02
CA SER A 198 -2.29 -4.83 -14.45
C SER A 198 -1.15 -4.69 -13.44
N VAL A 199 -0.57 -5.85 -13.08
CA VAL A 199 0.58 -5.97 -12.19
C VAL A 199 1.57 -6.97 -12.80
N ALA A 200 2.83 -6.55 -12.94
CA ALA A 200 3.89 -7.40 -13.47
C ALA A 200 5.20 -7.22 -12.69
N MET A 201 5.83 -8.32 -12.28
CA MET A 201 7.16 -8.29 -11.66
C MET A 201 8.24 -8.01 -12.70
N GLU A 202 9.21 -7.19 -12.33
CA GLU A 202 10.45 -7.10 -13.08
C GLU A 202 11.32 -8.35 -12.89
N ASN A 203 12.22 -8.60 -13.84
CA ASN A 203 13.12 -9.74 -13.77
C ASN A 203 14.22 -9.57 -12.71
N ALA A 204 14.70 -8.34 -12.53
CA ALA A 204 15.78 -8.04 -11.60
C ALA A 204 15.24 -8.05 -10.17
N LYS A 205 15.81 -8.92 -9.34
CA LYS A 205 15.57 -8.95 -7.90
C LYS A 205 16.72 -8.26 -7.18
N LYS A 206 16.40 -7.58 -6.08
CA LYS A 206 17.37 -7.00 -5.16
C LYS A 206 17.05 -7.50 -3.77
N ASP A 207 18.11 -7.61 -2.97
CA ASP A 207 17.96 -7.96 -1.58
C ASP A 207 17.19 -6.89 -0.83
N VAL A 208 16.49 -7.31 0.21
CA VAL A 208 15.72 -6.43 1.07
C VAL A 208 16.24 -6.49 2.50
N ILE A 209 16.10 -5.38 3.22
CA ILE A 209 16.33 -5.31 4.66
C ILE A 209 15.40 -6.30 5.38
N ASP A 210 15.83 -6.81 6.52
CA ASP A 210 14.97 -7.60 7.39
C ASP A 210 13.93 -6.74 8.13
N ALA A 211 12.97 -7.40 8.77
CA ALA A 211 11.91 -6.75 9.53
C ALA A 211 12.43 -6.04 10.80
N VAL A 212 13.55 -6.47 11.36
CA VAL A 212 14.16 -5.86 12.56
C VAL A 212 14.68 -4.47 12.21
N TYR A 213 15.42 -4.36 11.11
CA TYR A 213 15.90 -3.09 10.61
C TYR A 213 14.74 -2.14 10.31
N ALA A 214 13.65 -2.63 9.73
CA ALA A 214 12.45 -1.82 9.51
C ALA A 214 11.80 -1.32 10.82
N LEU A 215 11.78 -2.15 11.88
CA LEU A 215 11.31 -1.74 13.20
C LEU A 215 12.22 -0.69 13.85
N LEU A 216 13.53 -0.82 13.71
CA LEU A 216 14.48 0.20 14.17
C LEU A 216 14.28 1.53 13.43
N LYS A 217 13.99 1.47 12.12
CA LYS A 217 13.62 2.67 11.34
C LYS A 217 12.30 3.29 11.78
N LEU A 218 11.33 2.50 12.21
CA LEU A 218 10.10 3.01 12.81
C LEU A 218 10.38 3.78 14.12
N VAL A 219 11.32 3.29 14.96
CA VAL A 219 11.73 3.98 16.19
C VAL A 219 12.31 5.36 15.88
N GLU A 220 13.16 5.48 14.85
CA GLU A 220 13.78 6.75 14.43
C GLU A 220 12.73 7.81 14.03
N ILE A 221 11.61 7.40 13.43
CA ILE A 221 10.57 8.32 12.93
C ILE A 221 9.43 8.57 13.91
N LYS A 222 9.28 7.74 14.96
CA LYS A 222 8.21 7.88 15.95
C LYS A 222 8.44 9.14 16.78
N ARG A 223 7.67 10.20 16.50
CA ARG A 223 7.76 11.49 17.20
C ARG A 223 6.91 11.57 18.47
N ASP A 224 5.83 10.81 18.53
CA ASP A 224 4.93 10.82 19.70
C ASP A 224 5.52 9.95 20.82
N LYS A 225 5.39 10.41 22.06
CA LYS A 225 5.75 9.65 23.26
C LYS A 225 4.67 8.64 23.67
N LYS A 226 3.46 8.70 23.10
CA LYS A 226 2.38 7.76 23.37
C LYS A 226 2.81 6.31 23.10
N PRO A 227 2.26 5.36 23.87
CA PRO A 227 2.39 3.95 23.56
C PRO A 227 1.86 3.64 22.17
N MET A 228 2.63 2.88 21.40
CA MET A 228 2.27 2.37 20.08
C MET A 228 2.23 0.85 20.16
N VAL A 229 1.10 0.24 19.84
CA VAL A 229 0.99 -1.22 19.80
C VAL A 229 1.02 -1.69 18.35
N ILE A 230 2.03 -2.48 17.98
CA ILE A 230 2.18 -3.06 16.65
C ILE A 230 1.44 -4.40 16.60
N LYS A 231 0.51 -4.55 15.67
CA LYS A 231 -0.29 -5.78 15.47
C LYS A 231 0.12 -6.61 14.27
N GLU A 232 0.76 -6.01 13.27
CA GLU A 232 1.11 -6.70 12.02
C GLU A 232 2.39 -6.10 11.42
N ILE A 233 3.28 -6.98 10.97
CA ILE A 233 4.46 -6.63 10.16
C ILE A 233 4.42 -7.52 8.92
N LYS A 234 4.31 -6.91 7.74
CA LYS A 234 4.24 -7.65 6.47
C LYS A 234 5.13 -7.04 5.41
N LEU A 235 5.75 -7.91 4.61
CA LEU A 235 6.46 -7.52 3.39
C LEU A 235 5.46 -7.48 2.23
N GLY A 236 5.56 -6.47 1.37
CA GLY A 236 4.71 -6.34 0.20
C GLY A 236 5.11 -5.14 -0.63
N TYR A 237 4.16 -4.54 -1.36
CA TYR A 237 4.43 -3.46 -2.29
C TYR A 237 3.63 -2.21 -1.96
N TYR A 238 4.24 -1.05 -2.19
CA TYR A 238 3.61 0.25 -2.00
C TYR A 238 3.73 1.10 -3.26
N PHE A 239 2.60 1.66 -3.68
CA PHE A 239 2.53 2.62 -4.77
C PHE A 239 1.65 3.80 -4.38
N ASN A 240 2.29 4.95 -4.14
CA ASN A 240 1.58 6.16 -3.75
C ASN A 240 1.97 7.36 -4.62
N TRP A 241 1.57 7.28 -5.89
CA TRP A 241 1.51 8.44 -6.77
C TRP A 241 0.04 8.68 -7.14
N SER A 242 -0.55 9.68 -6.49
CA SER A 242 -2.01 9.95 -6.52
C SER A 242 -2.57 10.24 -7.91
N ASN A 243 -1.74 10.71 -8.85
CA ASN A 243 -2.17 11.09 -10.20
C ASN A 243 -1.56 10.22 -11.30
N ALA A 244 -0.76 9.21 -10.93
CA ALA A 244 -0.11 8.34 -11.89
C ALA A 244 -1.02 7.16 -12.25
N THR A 245 -1.28 6.99 -13.56
CA THR A 245 -2.03 5.85 -14.10
C THR A 245 -1.18 4.59 -14.23
N LYS A 246 0.14 4.73 -14.18
CA LYS A 246 1.10 3.62 -14.18
C LYS A 246 2.38 4.01 -13.46
N GLY A 247 3.14 3.04 -13.02
CA GLY A 247 4.49 3.25 -12.49
C GLY A 247 5.05 1.99 -11.85
N GLU A 248 6.06 2.19 -11.01
CA GLU A 248 6.75 1.12 -10.31
C GLU A 248 6.42 1.18 -8.83
N ALA A 249 5.82 0.13 -8.29
CA ALA A 249 5.64 -0.03 -6.85
C ALA A 249 6.91 -0.64 -6.26
N VAL A 250 7.36 -0.04 -5.16
CA VAL A 250 8.56 -0.48 -4.44
C VAL A 250 8.19 -1.50 -3.38
N PRO A 251 9.05 -2.49 -3.09
CA PRO A 251 8.81 -3.37 -1.96
C PRO A 251 9.00 -2.59 -0.66
N VAL A 252 8.13 -2.87 0.31
CA VAL A 252 8.13 -2.22 1.63
C VAL A 252 7.78 -3.21 2.72
N TRP A 253 8.28 -2.92 3.92
CA TRP A 253 7.71 -3.42 5.16
C TRP A 253 6.56 -2.51 5.60
N ARG A 254 5.34 -3.06 5.64
CA ARG A 254 4.18 -2.40 6.24
C ARG A 254 4.07 -2.83 7.70
N ILE A 255 4.21 -1.87 8.60
CA ILE A 255 4.00 -2.03 10.03
C ILE A 255 2.66 -1.40 10.39
N THR A 256 1.73 -2.19 10.90
CA THR A 256 0.37 -1.73 11.23
C THR A 256 0.16 -1.73 12.75
N THR A 257 -0.40 -0.63 13.26
CA THR A 257 -0.72 -0.49 14.69
C THR A 257 -2.09 -1.06 15.03
N GLU A 258 -2.34 -1.29 16.31
CA GLU A 258 -3.66 -1.68 16.83
C GLU A 258 -4.73 -0.65 16.47
N GLU A 259 -4.37 0.64 16.52
CA GLU A 259 -5.21 1.79 16.14
C GLU A 259 -5.51 1.87 14.63
N GLY A 260 -4.75 1.15 13.81
CA GLY A 260 -4.96 1.04 12.36
C GLY A 260 -4.02 1.90 11.51
N ASP A 261 -3.10 2.65 12.12
CA ASP A 261 -2.05 3.36 11.40
C ASP A 261 -1.13 2.40 10.67
N LYS A 262 -0.67 2.81 9.50
CA LYS A 262 0.23 2.03 8.64
C LYS A 262 1.49 2.83 8.36
N TYR A 263 2.64 2.22 8.64
CA TYR A 263 3.96 2.76 8.34
C TYR A 263 4.61 1.91 7.26
N TYR A 264 5.15 2.55 6.22
CA TYR A 264 5.79 1.87 5.10
C TYR A 264 7.28 2.19 5.11
N ILE A 265 8.10 1.17 5.31
CA ILE A 265 9.56 1.29 5.28
C ILE A 265 10.04 0.64 3.98
N ASN A 266 10.71 1.41 3.12
CA ASN A 266 11.26 0.93 1.86
C ASN A 266 12.18 -0.27 2.10
N ALA A 267 11.85 -1.41 1.51
CA ALA A 267 12.55 -2.66 1.79
C ALA A 267 13.96 -2.70 1.18
N TYR A 268 14.28 -1.85 0.19
CA TYR A 268 15.64 -1.76 -0.36
C TYR A 268 16.56 -0.81 0.42
N THR A 269 16.00 0.21 1.08
CA THR A 269 16.81 1.32 1.62
C THR A 269 16.60 1.59 3.10
N GLY A 270 15.51 1.11 3.70
CA GLY A 270 15.11 1.45 5.08
C GLY A 270 14.54 2.85 5.24
N ASN A 271 14.39 3.61 4.17
CA ASN A 271 13.77 4.93 4.23
C ASN A 271 12.26 4.82 4.45
N PHE A 272 11.67 5.77 5.16
CA PHE A 272 10.23 5.86 5.27
C PHE A 272 9.62 6.33 3.95
N GLU A 273 8.61 5.61 3.47
CA GLU A 273 7.82 6.00 2.31
C GLU A 273 6.67 6.90 2.79
N GLU A 274 6.82 8.20 2.57
CA GLU A 274 5.74 9.16 2.79
C GLU A 274 4.77 9.12 1.62
N GLY A 275 3.47 9.05 1.93
CA GLY A 275 2.45 9.21 0.91
C GLY A 275 2.50 10.63 0.33
N LYS A 276 3.04 10.79 -0.89
CA LYS A 276 3.01 12.03 -1.68
C LYS A 276 1.65 12.26 -2.37
#